data_AF-A0A971BIP9-F1
#
_entry.id   AF-A0A971BIP9-F1
#
_cell.length_a   1.000
_cell.length_b   1.000
_cell.length_c   1.000
_cell.angle_alpha   90.00
_cell.angle_beta   90.00
_cell.angle_gamma   90.00
#
_symmetry.space_group_name_H-M   'P 1'
#
loop_
_entity.id
_entity.type
_entity.pdbx_description
1 polymer ?
#
loop_
_entity_poly.entity_id
_entity_poly.type
_entity_poly.pdbx_seq_one_letter_code
_entity_poly.pdbx_strand_id
1 'polypeptide(L)'
;NGQRRRGRLILLTAHRRENLGGPLESICQAVRRIVLDNGDVEVVFPVHPNRDVRKAVQAAFDGLERVYLTEPVDVWDMHNLMDACYMVMTDSGGLQEEAPALGKPVIVLRRETERPEICDAGKAVLAGTDEEDICAHAHRLLHDQNAYRAMQKAANPYGDGKAAPRIVQAILYWAGLSAEKPSEFMPR
;
A
#
# COMPACT_ATOMS: atom_id res chain seq x y z
N ASN A 1 -12.41 32.14 6.60
CA ASN A 1 -11.88 31.36 5.45
C ASN A 1 -11.27 30.09 5.97
N GLY A 2 -12.07 29.03 5.96
CA GLY A 2 -11.86 27.82 6.76
C GLY A 2 -10.65 27.00 6.33
N GLN A 3 -9.91 26.51 7.33
CA GLN A 3 -9.02 25.37 7.17
C GLN A 3 -9.75 24.26 6.42
N ARG A 4 -9.37 24.01 5.16
CA ARG A 4 -9.70 22.73 4.52
C ARG A 4 -9.16 21.66 5.47
N ARG A 5 -10.03 20.82 6.03
CA ARG A 5 -9.59 19.54 6.60
C ARG A 5 -8.77 18.88 5.49
N ARG A 6 -7.49 18.59 5.73
CA ARG A 6 -6.69 17.79 4.78
C ARG A 6 -7.47 16.48 4.59
N GLY A 7 -7.92 16.22 3.37
CA GLY A 7 -8.59 14.97 3.03
C GLY A 7 -7.67 13.79 3.33
N ARG A 8 -8.26 12.65 3.65
CA ARG A 8 -7.54 11.39 3.84
C ARG A 8 -7.24 10.82 2.46
N LEU A 9 -5.99 10.99 2.03
CA LEU A 9 -5.52 10.51 0.73
C LEU A 9 -5.26 9.00 0.79
N ILE A 10 -5.83 8.25 -0.13
CA ILE A 10 -5.53 6.84 -0.38
C ILE A 10 -4.62 6.77 -1.60
N LEU A 11 -3.46 6.12 -1.47
CA LEU A 11 -2.64 5.74 -2.62
C LEU A 11 -3.11 4.38 -3.14
N LEU A 12 -3.57 4.32 -4.38
CA LEU A 12 -4.02 3.11 -5.05
C LEU A 12 -3.02 2.69 -6.13
N THR A 13 -2.64 1.41 -6.15
CA THR A 13 -1.96 0.81 -7.30
C THR A 13 -2.53 -0.58 -7.59
N ALA A 14 -2.97 -0.82 -8.81
CA ALA A 14 -3.39 -2.14 -9.27
C ALA A 14 -2.89 -2.39 -10.70
N HIS A 15 -2.10 -3.44 -10.89
CA HIS A 15 -1.42 -3.74 -12.16
C HIS A 15 -1.00 -5.21 -12.34
N ARG A 16 -1.18 -6.06 -11.32
CA ARG A 16 -0.84 -7.48 -11.39
C ARG A 16 -1.68 -8.19 -12.44
N ARG A 17 -1.10 -9.20 -13.08
CA ARG A 17 -1.75 -9.94 -14.18
C ARG A 17 -3.02 -10.65 -13.70
N GLU A 18 -2.98 -11.22 -12.50
CA GLU A 18 -4.11 -11.87 -11.86
C GLU A 18 -5.29 -10.93 -11.58
N ASN A 19 -5.03 -9.62 -11.54
CA ASN A 19 -6.07 -8.61 -11.29
C ASN A 19 -6.69 -8.06 -12.58
N LEU A 20 -6.17 -8.37 -13.77
CA LEU A 20 -6.72 -7.83 -15.02
C LEU A 20 -8.15 -8.35 -15.29
N GLY A 21 -9.01 -7.50 -15.83
CA GLY A 21 -10.41 -7.81 -16.10
C GLY A 21 -11.30 -7.64 -14.88
N GLY A 22 -12.17 -8.61 -14.61
CA GLY A 22 -13.18 -8.55 -13.54
C GLY A 22 -12.65 -8.16 -12.16
N PRO A 23 -11.50 -8.68 -11.67
CA PRO A 23 -10.98 -8.28 -10.37
C PRO A 23 -10.61 -6.79 -10.29
N LEU A 24 -10.03 -6.20 -11.34
CA LEU A 24 -9.75 -4.76 -11.41
C LEU A 24 -11.04 -3.95 -11.41
N GLU A 25 -12.09 -4.42 -12.09
CA GLU A 25 -13.40 -3.78 -12.08
C GLU A 25 -13.99 -3.76 -10.65
N SER A 26 -13.95 -4.88 -9.94
CA SER A 26 -14.38 -4.98 -8.53
C SER A 26 -13.57 -4.08 -7.60
N ILE A 27 -12.25 -4.01 -7.78
CA ILE A 27 -11.38 -3.07 -7.06
C ILE A 27 -11.82 -1.63 -7.32
N CYS A 28 -12.10 -1.26 -8.58
CA CYS A 28 -12.50 0.09 -8.92
C CYS A 28 -13.90 0.43 -8.37
N GLN A 29 -14.84 -0.52 -8.37
CA GLN A 29 -16.16 -0.38 -7.76
C GLN A 29 -16.04 -0.13 -6.24
N ALA A 30 -15.20 -0.90 -5.55
CA ALA A 30 -14.94 -0.71 -4.13
C ALA A 30 -14.39 0.67 -3.84
N VAL A 31 -13.37 1.11 -4.58
CA VAL A 31 -12.76 2.43 -4.41
C VAL A 31 -13.75 3.54 -4.69
N ARG A 32 -14.59 3.41 -5.74
CA ARG A 32 -15.66 4.37 -6.04
C ARG A 32 -16.62 4.49 -4.85
N ARG A 33 -17.07 3.37 -4.28
CA ARG A 33 -17.96 3.34 -3.12
C ARG A 33 -17.30 3.96 -1.89
N ILE A 34 -16.05 3.62 -1.60
CA ILE A 34 -15.28 4.20 -0.49
C ILE A 34 -15.22 5.73 -0.58
N VAL A 35 -14.94 6.27 -1.78
CA VAL A 35 -14.89 7.73 -2.01
C VAL A 35 -16.28 8.36 -1.83
N LEU A 36 -17.33 7.74 -2.36
CA LEU A 36 -18.71 8.26 -2.24
C LEU A 36 -19.22 8.24 -0.80
N ASP A 37 -18.94 7.17 -0.05
CA ASP A 37 -19.36 6.99 1.34
C ASP A 37 -18.61 7.93 2.30
N ASN A 38 -17.42 8.39 1.92
CA ASN A 38 -16.54 9.21 2.77
C ASN A 38 -16.21 10.54 2.10
N GLY A 39 -16.95 11.61 2.46
CA GLY A 39 -16.81 12.94 1.84
C GLY A 39 -15.44 13.62 1.98
N ASP A 40 -14.56 13.12 2.85
CA ASP A 40 -13.21 13.63 3.09
C ASP A 40 -12.10 12.69 2.57
N VAL A 41 -12.45 11.64 1.83
CA VAL A 41 -11.48 10.73 1.20
C VAL A 41 -11.18 11.17 -0.22
N GLU A 42 -9.91 11.12 -0.58
CA GLU A 42 -9.38 11.35 -1.92
C GLU A 42 -8.52 10.15 -2.31
N VAL A 43 -8.42 9.84 -3.59
CA VAL A 43 -7.59 8.74 -4.11
C VAL A 43 -6.63 9.28 -5.15
N VAL A 44 -5.36 8.90 -5.06
CA VAL A 44 -4.41 9.05 -6.17
C VAL A 44 -4.05 7.68 -6.72
N PHE A 45 -4.15 7.52 -8.03
CA PHE A 45 -3.84 6.28 -8.72
C PHE A 45 -2.87 6.56 -9.88
N PRO A 46 -1.55 6.34 -9.67
CA PRO A 46 -0.58 6.28 -10.76
C PRO A 46 -0.85 5.07 -11.66
N VAL A 47 -1.49 5.32 -12.82
CA VAL A 47 -2.05 4.25 -13.65
C VAL A 47 -0.97 3.61 -14.51
N HIS A 48 -0.85 2.28 -14.42
CA HIS A 48 0.09 1.51 -15.24
C HIS A 48 -0.12 1.83 -16.74
N PRO A 49 0.95 1.88 -17.57
CA PRO A 49 0.83 2.16 -19.01
C PRO A 49 0.01 1.15 -19.83
N ASN A 50 -0.49 0.08 -19.21
CA ASN A 50 -1.24 -0.95 -19.90
C ASN A 50 -2.58 -0.36 -20.37
N ARG A 51 -2.84 -0.47 -21.68
CA ARG A 51 -4.03 0.11 -22.32
C ARG A 51 -5.34 -0.41 -21.73
N ASP A 52 -5.42 -1.69 -21.39
CA ASP A 52 -6.63 -2.30 -20.87
C ASP A 52 -6.89 -1.85 -19.43
N VAL A 53 -5.83 -1.74 -18.62
CA VAL A 53 -5.89 -1.14 -17.28
C VAL A 53 -6.40 0.31 -17.37
N ARG A 54 -5.81 1.12 -18.24
CA ARG A 54 -6.21 2.53 -18.41
C ARG A 54 -7.68 2.69 -18.80
N LYS A 55 -8.15 1.88 -19.75
CA LYS A 55 -9.55 1.92 -20.17
C LYS A 55 -10.51 1.56 -19.03
N ALA A 56 -10.22 0.49 -18.30
CA ALA A 56 -11.05 0.04 -17.19
C ALA A 56 -11.12 1.09 -16.07
N VAL A 57 -9.96 1.61 -15.67
CA VAL A 57 -9.83 2.62 -14.60
C VAL A 57 -10.50 3.94 -15.00
N GLN A 58 -10.31 4.41 -16.24
CA GLN A 58 -10.96 5.61 -16.74
C GLN A 58 -12.49 5.48 -16.75
N ALA A 59 -13.02 4.35 -17.21
CA ALA A 59 -14.45 4.10 -17.23
C ALA A 59 -15.05 4.02 -15.81
N ALA A 60 -14.34 3.41 -14.86
CA ALA A 60 -14.84 3.22 -13.51
C ALA A 60 -14.87 4.53 -12.68
N PHE A 61 -13.91 5.43 -12.92
CA PHE A 61 -13.77 6.68 -12.17
C PHE A 61 -14.26 7.92 -12.92
N ASP A 62 -14.92 7.73 -14.07
CA ASP A 62 -15.52 8.84 -14.80
C ASP A 62 -16.51 9.63 -13.91
N GLY A 63 -16.41 10.96 -14.00
CA GLY A 63 -17.20 11.89 -13.20
C GLY A 63 -16.88 11.95 -11.70
N LEU A 64 -15.86 11.23 -11.21
CA LEU A 64 -15.51 11.21 -9.78
C LEU A 64 -14.33 12.14 -9.47
N GLU A 65 -14.64 13.39 -9.09
CA GLU A 65 -13.64 14.47 -8.91
C GLU A 65 -12.56 14.21 -7.84
N ARG A 66 -12.81 13.28 -6.91
CA ARG A 66 -11.89 12.94 -5.81
C ARG A 66 -11.03 11.70 -6.09
N VAL A 67 -11.00 11.23 -7.34
CA VAL A 67 -10.07 10.20 -7.80
C VAL A 67 -9.15 10.80 -8.87
N TYR A 68 -7.88 10.94 -8.51
CA TYR A 68 -6.84 11.53 -9.34
C TYR A 68 -6.09 10.42 -10.07
N LEU A 69 -6.40 10.23 -11.35
CA LEU A 69 -5.64 9.35 -12.24
C LEU A 69 -4.42 10.11 -12.76
N THR A 70 -3.23 9.56 -12.51
CA THR A 70 -1.97 10.17 -12.98
C THR A 70 -1.22 9.20 -13.90
N GLU A 71 -0.26 9.74 -14.63
CA GLU A 71 0.80 8.91 -15.21
C GLU A 71 1.59 8.20 -14.10
N PRO A 72 2.30 7.10 -14.41
CA PRO A 72 3.25 6.51 -13.48
C PRO A 72 4.23 7.55 -12.97
N VAL A 73 4.43 7.57 -11.67
CA VAL A 73 5.37 8.47 -10.99
C VAL A 73 6.72 7.79 -10.80
N ASP A 74 7.77 8.57 -10.62
CA ASP A 74 9.08 8.01 -10.26
C ASP A 74 9.13 7.53 -8.80
N VAL A 75 10.26 6.95 -8.41
CA VAL A 75 10.42 6.37 -7.07
C VAL A 75 10.36 7.43 -5.96
N TRP A 76 10.86 8.64 -6.20
CA TRP A 76 10.87 9.72 -5.21
C TRP A 76 9.47 10.24 -4.98
N ASP A 77 8.73 10.48 -6.07
CA ASP A 77 7.34 10.88 -6.02
C ASP A 77 6.47 9.79 -5.39
N MET A 78 6.71 8.51 -5.68
CA MET A 78 6.01 7.40 -5.03
C MET A 78 6.24 7.37 -3.52
N HIS A 79 7.50 7.54 -3.08
CA HIS A 79 7.85 7.58 -1.65
C HIS A 79 7.21 8.79 -0.95
N ASN A 80 7.22 9.95 -1.59
CA ASN A 80 6.56 11.16 -1.06
C ASN A 80 5.02 11.00 -1.00
N LEU A 81 4.41 10.38 -2.00
CA LEU A 81 2.98 10.07 -2.01
C LEU A 81 2.63 9.08 -0.89
N MET A 82 3.44 8.04 -0.70
CA MET A 82 3.27 7.12 0.42
C MET A 82 3.37 7.85 1.77
N ASP A 83 4.39 8.69 1.96
CA ASP A 83 4.55 9.44 3.22
C ASP A 83 3.41 10.42 3.48
N ALA A 84 2.82 11.00 2.43
CA ALA A 84 1.69 11.92 2.54
C ALA A 84 0.33 11.21 2.73
N CYS A 85 0.18 9.96 2.28
CA CYS A 85 -1.11 9.28 2.30
C CYS A 85 -1.55 8.83 3.70
N TYR A 86 -2.86 8.59 3.83
CA TYR A 86 -3.48 7.99 5.01
C TYR A 86 -3.31 6.48 5.04
N MET A 87 -3.49 5.81 3.89
CA MET A 87 -3.30 4.36 3.72
C MET A 87 -3.00 4.02 2.26
N VAL A 88 -2.48 2.82 2.03
CA VAL A 88 -2.14 2.30 0.70
C VAL A 88 -3.05 1.11 0.38
N MET A 89 -3.62 1.09 -0.82
CA MET A 89 -4.33 -0.05 -1.41
C MET A 89 -3.50 -0.54 -2.60
N THR A 90 -2.96 -1.76 -2.52
CA THR A 90 -1.95 -2.19 -3.50
C THR A 90 -1.94 -3.68 -3.79
N ASP A 91 -1.62 -4.04 -5.03
CA ASP A 91 -1.19 -5.39 -5.43
C ASP A 91 0.33 -5.48 -5.69
N SER A 92 1.07 -4.40 -5.43
CA SER A 92 2.52 -4.34 -5.54
C SER A 92 3.19 -5.09 -4.38
N GLY A 93 4.16 -5.92 -4.71
CA GLY A 93 4.98 -6.58 -3.68
C GLY A 93 5.93 -5.59 -2.99
N GLY A 94 6.49 -4.62 -3.72
CA GLY A 94 7.41 -3.64 -3.13
C GLY A 94 6.70 -2.69 -2.15
N LEU A 95 5.51 -2.20 -2.52
CA LEU A 95 4.76 -1.30 -1.63
C LEU A 95 4.24 -1.99 -0.36
N GLN A 96 4.11 -3.33 -0.37
CA GLN A 96 3.86 -4.10 0.84
C GLN A 96 5.04 -4.12 1.83
N GLU A 97 6.27 -3.87 1.37
CA GLU A 97 7.43 -3.71 2.26
C GLU A 97 7.65 -2.24 2.66
N GLU A 98 7.50 -1.33 1.70
CA GLU A 98 7.87 0.08 1.83
C GLU A 98 6.83 0.91 2.60
N ALA A 99 5.54 0.80 2.27
CA ALA A 99 4.51 1.60 2.93
C ALA A 99 4.41 1.32 4.45
N PRO A 100 4.51 0.05 4.92
CA PRO A 100 4.52 -0.25 6.35
C PRO A 100 5.72 0.33 7.10
N ALA A 101 6.87 0.48 6.44
CA ALA A 101 8.06 1.13 6.99
C ALA A 101 7.83 2.63 7.26
N LEU A 102 6.93 3.27 6.51
CA LEU A 102 6.47 4.64 6.71
C LEU A 102 5.26 4.74 7.66
N GLY A 103 4.91 3.65 8.34
CA GLY A 103 3.77 3.61 9.26
C GLY A 103 2.42 3.75 8.56
N LYS A 104 2.34 3.37 7.28
CA LYS A 104 1.10 3.40 6.49
C LYS A 104 0.41 2.04 6.53
N PRO A 105 -0.86 1.98 6.99
CA PRO A 105 -1.70 0.81 6.81
C PRO A 105 -1.79 0.39 5.34
N VAL A 106 -1.72 -0.93 5.09
CA VAL A 106 -1.76 -1.50 3.74
C VAL A 106 -2.94 -2.46 3.60
N ILE A 107 -3.77 -2.23 2.59
CA ILE A 107 -4.78 -3.18 2.12
C ILE A 107 -4.21 -3.86 0.86
N VAL A 108 -3.95 -5.15 0.95
CA VAL A 108 -3.39 -5.95 -0.14
C VAL A 108 -4.53 -6.44 -1.04
N LEU A 109 -4.52 -5.97 -2.28
CA LEU A 109 -5.53 -6.25 -3.32
C LEU A 109 -5.19 -7.53 -4.09
N ARG A 110 -4.97 -8.62 -3.36
CA ARG A 110 -4.62 -9.94 -3.90
C ARG A 110 -5.31 -11.02 -3.09
N ARG A 111 -5.63 -12.15 -3.73
CA ARG A 111 -6.21 -13.32 -3.05
C ARG A 111 -5.20 -14.09 -2.23
N GLU A 112 -3.94 -14.02 -2.61
CA GLU A 112 -2.81 -14.67 -1.95
C GLU A 112 -1.63 -13.69 -1.91
N THR A 113 -0.72 -13.89 -0.98
CA THR A 113 0.50 -13.08 -0.87
C THR A 113 1.71 -13.95 -0.53
N GLU A 114 2.84 -13.68 -1.19
CA GLU A 114 4.16 -14.22 -0.82
C GLU A 114 4.76 -13.58 0.42
N ARG A 115 3.98 -12.72 1.09
CA ARG A 115 4.38 -11.86 2.21
C ARG A 115 3.45 -12.08 3.42
N PRO A 116 3.31 -13.30 3.94
CA PRO A 116 2.40 -13.55 5.06
C PRO A 116 2.83 -12.78 6.32
N GLU A 117 4.12 -12.52 6.50
CA GLU A 117 4.68 -11.96 7.73
C GLU A 117 4.15 -10.55 8.03
N ILE A 118 3.84 -9.75 7.01
CA ILE A 118 3.29 -8.40 7.20
C ILE A 118 1.82 -8.41 7.58
N CYS A 119 1.08 -9.40 7.10
CA CYS A 119 -0.29 -9.66 7.50
C CYS A 119 -0.33 -10.21 8.94
N ASP A 120 0.54 -11.16 9.26
CA ASP A 120 0.66 -11.76 10.60
C ASP A 120 1.10 -10.73 11.65
N ALA A 121 1.99 -9.81 11.29
CA ALA A 121 2.38 -8.69 12.13
C ALA A 121 1.23 -7.69 12.34
N GLY A 122 0.18 -7.75 11.53
CA GLY A 122 -0.97 -6.83 11.57
C GLY A 122 -0.70 -5.47 10.97
N LYS A 123 0.39 -5.30 10.20
CA LYS A 123 0.72 -4.05 9.47
C LYS A 123 0.02 -3.95 8.11
N ALA A 124 -0.41 -5.09 7.55
CA ALA A 124 -1.20 -5.16 6.35
C ALA A 124 -2.40 -6.09 6.55
N VAL A 125 -3.37 -6.01 5.64
CA VAL A 125 -4.48 -6.96 5.57
C VAL A 125 -4.67 -7.46 4.13
N LEU A 126 -4.82 -8.76 3.96
CA LEU A 126 -5.13 -9.38 2.67
C LEU A 126 -6.63 -9.30 2.41
N ALA A 127 -7.05 -8.38 1.55
CA ALA A 127 -8.47 -8.10 1.29
C ALA A 127 -9.03 -8.88 0.10
N GLY A 128 -8.19 -9.57 -0.69
CA GLY A 128 -8.65 -10.17 -1.93
C GLY A 128 -8.93 -9.12 -3.00
N THR A 129 -9.94 -9.40 -3.83
CA THR A 129 -10.38 -8.51 -4.92
C THR A 129 -11.90 -8.31 -4.93
N ASP A 130 -12.58 -8.77 -3.89
CA ASP A 130 -14.04 -8.64 -3.77
C ASP A 130 -14.41 -7.22 -3.31
N GLU A 131 -15.48 -6.66 -3.87
CA GLU A 131 -15.89 -5.30 -3.55
C GLU A 131 -16.20 -5.11 -2.05
N GLU A 132 -16.95 -6.04 -1.47
CA GLU A 132 -17.44 -5.92 -0.09
C GLU A 132 -16.29 -6.09 0.90
N ASP A 133 -15.39 -7.03 0.65
CA ASP A 133 -14.21 -7.24 1.49
C ASP A 133 -13.28 -6.00 1.48
N ILE A 134 -13.01 -5.45 0.30
CA ILE A 134 -12.19 -4.22 0.17
C ILE A 134 -12.87 -3.06 0.92
N CYS A 135 -14.18 -2.87 0.73
CA CYS A 135 -14.94 -1.82 1.41
C CYS A 135 -14.93 -2.01 2.93
N ALA A 136 -15.13 -3.24 3.42
CA ALA A 136 -15.14 -3.55 4.85
C ALA A 136 -13.80 -3.22 5.50
N HIS A 137 -12.68 -3.61 4.88
CA HIS A 137 -11.35 -3.29 5.37
C HIS A 137 -11.05 -1.80 5.34
N ALA A 138 -11.40 -1.12 4.24
CA ALA A 138 -11.21 0.32 4.09
C ALA A 138 -12.02 1.12 5.12
N HIS A 139 -13.32 0.83 5.26
CA HIS A 139 -14.20 1.49 6.20
C HIS A 139 -13.78 1.26 7.64
N ARG A 140 -13.33 0.04 7.98
CA ARG A 140 -12.73 -0.21 9.30
C ARG A 140 -11.57 0.74 9.59
N LEU A 141 -10.62 0.91 8.66
CA LEU A 141 -9.48 1.82 8.86
C LEU A 141 -9.86 3.31 8.81
N LEU A 142 -10.94 3.65 8.11
CA LEU A 142 -11.44 5.02 8.00
C LEU A 142 -12.32 5.42 9.20
N HIS A 143 -13.01 4.50 9.85
CA HIS A 143 -13.99 4.83 10.90
C HIS A 143 -13.58 4.36 12.30
N ASP A 144 -12.66 3.38 12.41
CA ASP A 144 -12.11 2.93 13.69
C ASP A 144 -10.65 3.38 13.83
N GLN A 145 -10.47 4.47 14.59
CA GLN A 145 -9.15 5.04 14.85
C GLN A 145 -8.24 4.10 15.65
N ASN A 146 -8.79 3.18 16.45
CA ASN A 146 -8.01 2.18 17.19
C ASN A 146 -7.50 1.11 16.23
N ALA A 147 -8.34 0.61 15.32
CA ALA A 147 -7.92 -0.32 14.27
C ALA A 147 -6.81 0.29 13.39
N TYR A 148 -6.98 1.55 12.98
CA TYR A 148 -5.94 2.26 12.22
C TYR A 148 -4.62 2.36 12.98
N ARG A 149 -4.66 2.81 14.24
CA ARG A 149 -3.45 2.97 15.07
C ARG A 149 -2.77 1.64 15.38
N ALA A 150 -3.53 0.57 15.55
CA ALA A 150 -2.99 -0.76 15.77
C ALA A 150 -2.15 -1.20 14.55
N MET A 151 -2.70 -1.06 13.34
CA MET A 151 -1.99 -1.41 12.10
C MET A 151 -0.78 -0.50 11.83
N GLN A 152 -0.92 0.81 12.05
CA GLN A 152 0.19 1.76 11.93
C GLN A 152 1.37 1.42 12.86
N LYS A 153 1.08 1.03 14.12
CA LYS A 153 2.10 0.80 15.16
C LYS A 153 2.63 -0.63 15.24
N ALA A 154 2.04 -1.58 14.54
CA ALA A 154 2.53 -2.96 14.48
C ALA A 154 4.01 -2.99 14.05
N ALA A 155 4.74 -4.06 14.37
CA ALA A 155 6.16 -4.16 14.04
C ALA A 155 6.38 -4.35 12.53
N ASN A 156 7.42 -3.77 11.95
CA ASN A 156 7.77 -4.06 10.54
C ASN A 156 8.65 -5.32 10.48
N PRO A 157 8.19 -6.43 9.87
CA PRO A 157 8.97 -7.65 9.77
C PRO A 157 10.08 -7.60 8.72
N TYR A 158 10.11 -6.58 7.83
CA TYR A 158 11.04 -6.57 6.69
C TYR A 158 12.37 -5.85 6.92
N GLY A 159 12.45 -5.00 7.95
CA GLY A 159 13.73 -4.41 8.30
C GLY A 159 13.66 -3.10 9.09
N ASP A 160 14.86 -2.63 9.42
CA ASP A 160 15.14 -1.41 10.19
C ASP A 160 16.03 -0.42 9.42
N GLY A 161 16.10 -0.57 8.09
CA GLY A 161 16.96 0.24 7.22
C GLY A 161 18.46 -0.12 7.26
N LYS A 162 18.87 -1.16 7.99
CA LYS A 162 20.28 -1.58 8.09
C LYS A 162 20.59 -2.88 7.32
N ALA A 163 19.79 -3.22 6.32
CA ALA A 163 20.03 -4.40 5.48
C ALA A 163 21.39 -4.32 4.76
N ALA A 164 21.68 -3.21 4.08
CA ALA A 164 22.93 -3.01 3.35
C ALA A 164 24.20 -3.19 4.22
N PRO A 165 24.36 -2.51 5.38
CA PRO A 165 25.54 -2.73 6.22
C PRO A 165 25.62 -4.16 6.77
N ARG A 166 24.50 -4.83 7.06
CA ARG A 166 24.51 -6.25 7.45
C ARG A 166 24.98 -7.17 6.33
N ILE A 167 24.54 -6.93 5.10
CA ILE A 167 24.96 -7.71 3.92
C ILE A 167 26.47 -7.55 3.70
N VAL A 168 26.98 -6.32 3.74
CA VAL A 168 28.42 -6.04 3.62
C VAL A 168 29.20 -6.77 4.72
N GLN A 169 28.75 -6.67 5.98
CA GLN A 169 29.40 -7.36 7.10
C GLN A 169 29.37 -8.88 6.95
N ALA A 170 28.26 -9.45 6.45
CA ALA A 170 28.14 -10.88 6.18
C ALA A 170 29.16 -11.36 5.13
N ILE A 171 29.34 -10.59 4.06
CA ILE A 171 30.31 -10.88 2.99
C ILE A 171 31.74 -10.82 3.54
N LEU A 172 32.08 -9.77 4.31
CA LEU A 172 33.40 -9.61 4.91
C LEU A 172 33.73 -10.75 5.89
N TYR A 173 32.76 -11.13 6.72
CA TYR A 173 32.91 -12.26 7.63
C TYR A 173 33.11 -13.58 6.88
N TRP A 174 32.29 -13.86 5.87
CA TRP A 174 32.40 -15.06 5.04
C TRP A 174 33.75 -15.16 4.32
N ALA A 175 34.26 -14.04 3.82
CA ALA A 175 35.55 -13.96 3.14
C ALA A 175 36.77 -14.00 4.10
N GLY A 176 36.56 -14.06 5.42
CA GLY A 176 37.64 -14.01 6.41
C GLY A 176 38.32 -12.64 6.54
N LEU A 177 37.71 -11.59 5.98
CA LEU A 177 38.20 -10.20 6.05
C LEU A 177 37.70 -9.46 7.30
N SER A 178 36.75 -10.05 8.03
CA SER A 178 36.30 -9.58 9.34
C SER A 178 36.11 -10.76 10.29
N ALA A 179 36.48 -10.59 11.56
CA ALA A 179 36.20 -11.55 12.62
C ALA A 179 34.78 -11.41 13.20
N GLU A 180 34.10 -10.29 12.91
CA GLU A 180 32.78 -9.98 13.47
C GLU A 180 31.66 -10.48 12.55
N LYS A 181 30.66 -11.16 13.13
CA LYS A 181 29.44 -11.54 12.41
C LYS A 181 28.50 -10.34 12.27
N PRO A 182 27.65 -10.30 11.22
CA PRO A 182 26.60 -9.29 11.12
C PRO A 182 25.64 -9.38 12.31
N SER A 183 25.17 -8.23 12.81
CA SER A 183 24.10 -8.20 13.80
C SER A 183 22.80 -8.77 13.23
N GLU A 184 22.04 -9.50 14.05
CA GLU A 184 20.72 -10.00 13.66
C GLU A 184 19.70 -8.86 13.63
N PHE A 185 18.72 -8.98 12.73
CA PHE A 185 17.56 -8.10 12.71
C PHE A 185 16.53 -8.58 13.72
N MET A 186 16.02 -7.66 14.54
CA MET A 186 14.92 -7.93 15.46
C MET A 186 13.78 -6.96 15.13
N PRO A 187 12.62 -7.46 14.66
CA PRO A 187 11.43 -6.64 14.46
C PRO A 187 11.06 -5.89 15.74
N ARG A 188 10.70 -4.61 15.62
CA ARG A 188 10.25 -3.74 16.71
C ARG A 188 8.96 -3.05 16.34
#